data_AF-A0A7C9P308-F1
#
_entry.id   AF-A0A7C9P308-F1
#
_cell.length_a   1.000
_cell.length_b   1.000
_cell.length_c   1.000
_cell.angle_alpha   90.00
_cell.angle_beta   90.00
_cell.angle_gamma   90.00
#
_symmetry.space_group_name_H-M   'P 1'
#
loop_
_entity.id
_entity.type
_entity.pdbx_description
1 polymer ?
#
loop_
_entity_poly.entity_id
_entity_poly.type
_entity_poly.pdbx_seq_one_letter_code
_entity_poly.pdbx_strand_id
1 'polypeptide(L)'
;MRQVYHYTNQTQKLPLILDAGHLLPRADQAGERPLLWFSAHPYWEPTATKPRWLGGYLQQLTFAEYRNQFGCVRFALAADDARLMPWRVACKFAGIPKRHVYAMEEVGRKQGGKPKQWFAVSGAISLDEVQIEVLNGDKWEVAS
;
A
#
# COMPACT_ATOMS: atom_id res chain seq x y z
N MET A 1 10.69 15.71 7.98
CA MET A 1 10.37 15.53 6.54
C MET A 1 9.03 14.83 6.44
N ARG A 2 8.22 15.09 5.40
CA ARG A 2 6.96 14.35 5.19
C ARG A 2 7.28 13.04 4.49
N GLN A 3 6.56 11.98 4.82
CA GLN A 3 6.74 10.64 4.25
C GLN A 3 5.44 10.12 3.66
N VAL A 4 5.56 9.20 2.71
CA VAL A 4 4.48 8.35 2.21
C VAL A 4 4.85 6.89 2.41
N TYR A 5 3.85 6.03 2.58
CA TYR A 5 4.07 4.68 3.06
C TYR A 5 3.48 3.63 2.11
N HIS A 6 4.29 2.62 1.77
CA HIS A 6 3.78 1.37 1.22
C HIS A 6 3.45 0.43 2.39
N TYR A 7 2.18 0.07 2.55
CA TYR A 7 1.71 -0.79 3.65
C TYR A 7 1.60 -2.24 3.21
N THR A 8 2.08 -3.16 4.04
CA THR A 8 1.99 -4.60 3.80
C THR A 8 1.87 -5.39 5.11
N ASN A 9 1.83 -6.71 5.03
CA ASN A 9 1.87 -7.58 6.21
C ASN A 9 3.25 -8.17 6.49
N GLN A 10 3.47 -8.48 7.77
CA GLN A 10 4.72 -9.01 8.28
C GLN A 10 4.88 -10.50 7.98
N THR A 11 3.81 -11.30 8.09
CA THR A 11 3.94 -12.76 8.06
C THR A 11 4.07 -13.34 6.65
N GLN A 12 3.51 -12.71 5.62
CA GLN A 12 3.49 -13.28 4.26
C GLN A 12 4.30 -12.47 3.26
N LYS A 13 4.28 -11.13 3.36
CA LYS A 13 4.86 -10.26 2.33
C LYS A 13 6.23 -9.73 2.67
N LEU A 14 6.48 -9.39 3.95
CA LEU A 14 7.79 -8.88 4.35
C LEU A 14 8.94 -9.83 3.98
N PRO A 15 8.90 -11.16 4.26
CA PRO A 15 10.01 -12.05 3.92
C PRO A 15 10.33 -12.07 2.43
N LEU A 16 9.30 -12.03 1.57
CA LEU A 16 9.46 -12.02 0.11
C LEU A 16 10.06 -10.70 -0.38
N ILE A 17 9.70 -9.58 0.25
CA ILE A 17 10.24 -8.26 -0.09
C ILE A 17 11.71 -8.16 0.35
N LEU A 18 12.04 -8.64 1.55
CA LEU A 18 13.41 -8.67 2.06
C LEU A 18 14.31 -9.53 1.17
N ASP A 19 13.85 -10.72 0.78
CA ASP A 19 14.58 -11.61 -0.13
C ASP A 19 14.83 -10.97 -1.51
N ALA A 20 13.85 -10.23 -2.03
CA ALA A 20 13.97 -9.51 -3.29
C ALA A 20 14.86 -8.25 -3.22
N GLY A 21 15.09 -7.70 -2.03
CA GLY A 21 15.81 -6.44 -1.83
C GLY A 21 15.10 -5.19 -2.41
N HIS A 22 13.87 -5.33 -2.89
CA HIS A 22 13.14 -4.28 -3.59
C HIS A 22 11.64 -4.34 -3.31
N LEU A 23 11.00 -3.17 -3.31
CA LEU A 23 9.55 -3.05 -3.52
C LEU A 23 9.27 -3.08 -5.02
N LEU A 24 8.51 -4.08 -5.46
CA LEU A 24 8.21 -4.27 -6.88
C LEU A 24 6.79 -3.79 -7.22
N PRO A 25 6.62 -3.04 -8.33
CA PRO A 25 5.30 -2.63 -8.80
C PRO A 25 4.50 -3.82 -9.32
N ARG A 26 3.17 -3.75 -9.20
CA ARG A 26 2.25 -4.80 -9.67
C ARG A 26 1.09 -4.23 -10.46
N ALA A 27 0.60 -4.98 -11.45
CA ALA A 27 -0.65 -4.72 -12.14
C ALA A 27 -1.75 -5.64 -11.57
N ASP A 28 -2.94 -5.10 -11.36
CA ASP A 28 -4.07 -5.88 -10.86
C ASP A 28 -4.88 -6.52 -12.01
N GLN A 29 -4.86 -5.90 -13.20
CA GLN A 29 -5.50 -6.43 -14.40
C GLN A 29 -4.53 -6.61 -15.56
N ALA A 30 -4.87 -7.53 -16.47
CA ALA A 30 -4.15 -7.68 -17.73
C ALA A 30 -4.26 -6.37 -18.56
N GLY A 31 -3.13 -5.91 -19.09
CA GLY A 31 -3.04 -4.68 -19.88
C GLY A 31 -2.84 -3.41 -19.05
N GLU A 32 -2.91 -3.47 -17.72
CA GLU A 32 -2.52 -2.34 -16.87
C GLU A 32 -0.99 -2.27 -16.74
N ARG A 33 -0.44 -1.04 -16.74
CA ARG A 33 0.97 -0.85 -16.40
C ARG A 33 1.16 -0.99 -14.88
N PRO A 34 2.13 -1.80 -14.41
CA PRO A 34 2.36 -2.00 -12.98
C PRO A 34 2.63 -0.70 -12.22
N LEU A 35 2.12 -0.63 -10.99
CA LEU A 35 2.36 0.46 -10.05
C LEU A 35 2.71 -0.07 -8.67
N LEU A 36 3.56 0.66 -7.96
CA LEU A 36 3.83 0.49 -6.54
C LEU A 36 3.11 1.61 -5.77
N TRP A 37 2.11 1.24 -4.98
CA TRP A 37 1.22 2.19 -4.31
C TRP A 37 1.76 2.64 -2.95
N PHE A 38 1.59 3.93 -2.66
CA PHE A 38 1.92 4.60 -1.41
C PHE A 38 0.72 5.40 -0.89
N SER A 39 0.68 5.63 0.42
CA SER A 39 -0.29 6.53 1.05
C SER A 39 0.37 7.47 2.06
N ALA A 40 -0.09 8.72 2.11
CA ALA A 40 0.26 9.70 3.15
C ALA A 40 -0.63 9.58 4.41
N HIS A 41 -1.36 8.48 4.58
CA HIS A 41 -2.18 8.27 5.76
C HIS A 41 -1.31 8.28 7.04
N PRO A 42 -1.71 8.98 8.12
CA PRO A 42 -0.82 9.22 9.26
C PRO A 42 -0.46 7.97 10.08
N TYR A 43 -1.26 6.91 9.98
CA TYR A 43 -1.08 5.69 10.76
C TYR A 43 -1.13 4.43 9.89
N TRP A 44 -2.33 4.01 9.47
CA TRP A 44 -2.57 2.88 8.58
C TRP A 44 -3.55 3.25 7.48
N GLU A 45 -3.22 3.01 6.21
CA GLU A 45 -4.16 3.24 5.10
C GLU A 45 -5.29 2.21 5.15
N PRO A 46 -6.57 2.61 5.36
CA PRO A 46 -7.66 1.65 5.55
C PRO A 46 -7.83 0.67 4.39
N THR A 47 -7.56 1.11 3.15
CA THR A 47 -7.65 0.28 1.94
C THR A 47 -6.52 -0.75 1.80
N ALA A 48 -5.48 -0.67 2.65
CA ALA A 48 -4.45 -1.68 2.74
C ALA A 48 -4.91 -2.93 3.52
N THR A 49 -5.97 -2.83 4.33
CA THR A 49 -6.57 -3.97 5.04
C THR A 49 -7.17 -4.93 4.03
N LYS A 50 -6.57 -6.12 3.88
CA LYS A 50 -7.04 -7.11 2.91
C LYS A 50 -8.10 -8.03 3.51
N PRO A 51 -9.13 -8.41 2.74
CA PRO A 51 -10.08 -9.41 3.17
C PRO A 51 -9.42 -10.79 3.25
N ARG A 52 -10.08 -11.69 3.96
CA ARG A 52 -9.67 -13.09 4.11
C ARG A 52 -10.79 -14.02 3.65
N TRP A 53 -10.42 -15.13 3.03
CA TRP A 53 -11.32 -16.25 2.81
C TRP A 53 -11.50 -17.03 4.12
N LEU A 54 -12.74 -17.13 4.58
CA LEU A 54 -13.13 -17.91 5.75
C LEU A 54 -14.37 -18.73 5.37
N GLY A 55 -14.32 -20.06 5.52
CA GLY A 55 -15.49 -20.91 5.26
C GLY A 55 -16.14 -20.76 3.88
N GLY A 56 -15.36 -20.43 2.84
CA GLY A 56 -15.87 -20.25 1.48
C GLY A 56 -16.46 -18.88 1.16
N TYR A 57 -16.41 -17.91 2.08
CA TYR A 57 -16.80 -16.52 1.83
C TYR A 57 -15.63 -15.55 2.04
N LEU A 58 -15.68 -14.42 1.35
CA LEU A 58 -14.69 -13.34 1.48
C LEU A 58 -15.15 -12.39 2.59
N GLN A 59 -14.47 -12.42 3.73
CA GLN A 59 -14.74 -11.56 4.87
C GLN A 59 -13.80 -10.35 4.86
N GLN A 60 -14.38 -9.15 5.00
CA GLN A 60 -13.59 -7.95 5.25
C GLN A 60 -13.12 -7.95 6.70
N LEU A 61 -11.82 -7.75 6.90
CA LEU A 61 -11.24 -7.64 8.23
C LEU A 61 -11.29 -6.20 8.70
N THR A 62 -11.47 -6.01 10.00
CA THR A 62 -11.10 -4.77 10.68
C THR A 62 -9.57 -4.63 10.70
N PHE A 63 -9.06 -3.42 10.90
CA PHE A 63 -7.63 -3.20 11.07
C PHE A 63 -7.05 -4.01 12.25
N ALA A 64 -7.78 -4.10 13.36
CA ALA A 64 -7.35 -4.87 14.53
C ALA A 64 -7.23 -6.37 14.22
N GLU A 65 -8.21 -6.96 13.53
CA GLU A 65 -8.15 -8.36 13.12
C GLU A 65 -6.99 -8.61 12.14
N TYR A 66 -6.82 -7.73 11.15
CA TYR A 66 -5.72 -7.84 10.18
C TYR A 66 -4.35 -7.76 10.87
N ARG A 67 -4.16 -6.78 11.76
CA ARG A 67 -2.93 -6.61 12.55
C ARG A 67 -2.64 -7.83 13.41
N ASN A 68 -3.62 -8.32 14.16
CA ASN A 68 -3.44 -9.46 15.06
C ASN A 68 -3.11 -10.73 14.29
N GLN A 69 -3.65 -10.88 13.07
CA GLN A 69 -3.43 -12.08 12.28
C GLN A 69 -2.13 -12.05 11.47
N PHE A 70 -1.79 -10.91 10.87
CA PHE A 70 -0.72 -10.85 9.85
C PHE A 70 0.46 -9.94 10.22
N GLY A 71 0.34 -9.15 11.29
CA GLY A 71 1.25 -8.05 11.57
C GLY A 71 1.15 -6.94 10.51
N CYS A 72 1.67 -5.76 10.85
CA CYS A 72 1.64 -4.61 9.95
C CYS A 72 3.06 -4.09 9.75
N VAL A 73 3.41 -3.84 8.50
CA VAL A 73 4.70 -3.28 8.09
C VAL A 73 4.45 -2.12 7.15
N ARG A 74 5.28 -1.09 7.21
CA ARG A 74 5.29 -0.03 6.22
C ARG A 74 6.70 0.32 5.78
N PHE A 75 6.82 0.72 4.53
CA PHE A 75 8.06 1.23 3.94
C PHE A 75 7.88 2.71 3.66
N ALA A 76 8.65 3.54 4.36
CA ALA A 76 8.54 4.99 4.28
C ALA A 76 9.48 5.54 3.20
N LEU A 77 8.91 6.27 2.25
CA LEU A 77 9.61 7.04 1.22
C LEU A 77 9.43 8.53 1.49
N ALA A 78 10.41 9.34 1.09
CA ALA A 78 10.30 10.79 1.15
C ALA A 78 9.11 11.29 0.30
N ALA A 79 8.27 12.17 0.85
CA ALA A 79 7.07 12.64 0.16
C ALA A 79 7.34 13.61 -1.01
N ASP A 80 8.57 14.10 -1.12
CA ASP A 80 9.07 14.93 -2.22
C ASP A 80 9.86 14.12 -3.27
N ASP A 81 9.84 12.78 -3.19
CA ASP A 81 10.42 11.92 -4.22
C ASP A 81 9.79 12.23 -5.59
N ALA A 82 10.63 12.63 -6.55
CA ALA A 82 10.20 13.07 -7.86
C ALA A 82 9.51 11.99 -8.70
N ARG A 83 9.63 10.71 -8.32
CA ARG A 83 8.98 9.58 -8.99
C ARG A 83 7.51 9.44 -8.59
N LEU A 84 7.07 10.05 -7.49
CA LEU A 84 5.72 9.93 -6.98
C LEU A 84 4.70 10.61 -7.90
N MET A 85 3.78 9.80 -8.43
CA MET A 85 2.61 10.28 -9.16
C MET A 85 1.41 10.36 -8.22
N PRO A 86 0.67 11.49 -8.17
CA PRO A 86 -0.62 11.55 -7.50
C PRO A 86 -1.62 10.55 -8.11
N TRP A 87 -2.54 10.02 -7.29
CA TRP A 87 -3.56 9.01 -7.65
C TRP A 87 -4.08 9.06 -9.10
N ARG A 88 -4.60 10.20 -9.54
CA ARG A 88 -5.22 10.31 -10.88
C ARG A 88 -4.20 10.29 -12.02
N VAL A 89 -3.00 10.83 -11.78
CA VAL A 89 -1.89 10.75 -12.73
C VAL A 89 -1.40 9.31 -12.83
N ALA A 90 -1.24 8.65 -11.68
CA ALA A 90 -0.87 7.24 -11.61
C ALA A 90 -1.90 6.34 -12.31
N CYS A 91 -3.20 6.53 -12.07
CA CYS A 91 -4.25 5.76 -12.74
C CYS A 91 -4.24 5.96 -14.26
N LYS A 92 -4.06 7.20 -14.73
CA LYS A 92 -3.91 7.50 -16.17
C LYS A 92 -2.66 6.83 -16.74
N PHE A 93 -1.55 6.83 -16.00
CA PHE A 93 -0.35 6.08 -16.35
C PHE A 93 -0.67 4.58 -16.42
N ALA A 94 -1.24 3.95 -15.40
CA ALA A 94 -1.57 2.53 -15.41
C ALA A 94 -2.55 2.11 -16.51
N GLY A 95 -3.23 3.04 -17.17
CA GLY A 95 -4.25 2.73 -18.18
C GLY A 95 -5.58 2.33 -17.56
N ILE A 96 -5.79 2.66 -16.28
CA ILE A 96 -6.99 2.30 -15.53
C ILE A 96 -8.19 3.09 -16.09
N PRO A 97 -9.27 2.42 -16.54
CA PRO A 97 -10.43 3.10 -17.08
C PRO A 97 -11.05 4.06 -16.06
N LYS A 98 -11.48 5.23 -16.52
CA LYS A 98 -12.09 6.29 -15.68
C LYS A 98 -13.22 5.79 -14.77
N ARG A 99 -14.05 4.87 -15.27
CA ARG A 99 -15.12 4.22 -14.48
C ARG A 99 -14.58 3.41 -13.30
N HIS A 100 -13.46 2.70 -13.47
CA HIS A 100 -12.83 1.93 -12.40
C HIS A 100 -12.16 2.86 -11.39
N VAL A 101 -11.53 3.95 -11.85
CA VAL A 101 -10.98 4.98 -10.95
C VAL A 101 -12.07 5.53 -10.02
N TYR A 102 -13.24 5.90 -10.53
CA TYR A 102 -14.34 6.38 -9.69
C TYR A 102 -14.89 5.32 -8.75
N ALA A 103 -15.03 4.07 -9.22
CA ALA A 103 -15.47 2.97 -8.37
C ALA A 103 -14.48 2.71 -7.22
N MET A 104 -13.17 2.73 -7.49
CA MET A 104 -12.13 2.59 -6.47
C MET A 104 -12.11 3.76 -5.49
N GLU A 105 -12.26 5.00 -5.97
CA GLU A 105 -12.38 6.17 -5.10
C GLU A 105 -13.58 6.06 -4.16
N GLU A 106 -14.73 5.58 -4.67
CA GLU A 106 -15.95 5.40 -3.88
C GLU A 106 -15.79 4.30 -2.82
N VAL A 107 -15.32 3.12 -3.23
CA VAL A 107 -15.06 2.01 -2.30
C VAL A 107 -14.02 2.41 -1.25
N GLY A 108 -12.94 3.05 -1.66
CA GLY A 108 -11.90 3.48 -0.73
C GLY A 108 -12.38 4.54 0.25
N ARG A 109 -13.20 5.51 -0.18
CA ARG A 109 -13.84 6.46 0.74
C ARG A 109 -14.74 5.79 1.76
N LYS A 110 -15.53 4.78 1.35
CA LYS A 110 -16.36 3.98 2.26
C LYS A 110 -15.54 3.23 3.31
N GLN A 111 -14.31 2.85 2.97
CA GLN A 111 -13.36 2.24 3.90
C GLN A 111 -12.61 3.28 4.77
N GLY A 112 -12.79 4.58 4.53
CA GLY A 112 -12.10 5.67 5.24
C GLY A 112 -10.81 6.16 4.57
N GLY A 113 -10.44 5.59 3.42
CA GLY A 113 -9.31 6.03 2.61
C GLY A 113 -9.54 7.38 1.94
N LYS A 114 -8.45 8.10 1.64
CA LYS A 114 -8.49 9.44 1.03
C LYS A 114 -7.69 9.45 -0.27
N PRO A 115 -8.33 9.46 -1.45
CA PRO A 115 -7.62 9.43 -2.73
C PRO A 115 -6.56 10.52 -2.95
N LYS A 116 -6.73 11.68 -2.30
CA LYS A 116 -5.73 12.77 -2.33
C LYS A 116 -4.42 12.43 -1.60
N GLN A 117 -4.43 11.38 -0.77
CA GLN A 117 -3.28 10.87 -0.05
C GLN A 117 -2.64 9.67 -0.75
N TRP A 118 -3.20 9.19 -1.86
CA TRP A 118 -2.66 8.04 -2.58
C TRP A 118 -1.71 8.49 -3.69
N PHE A 119 -0.59 7.79 -3.76
CA PHE A 119 0.47 8.02 -4.72
C PHE A 119 0.93 6.69 -5.30
N ALA A 120 1.64 6.73 -6.42
CA ALA A 120 2.36 5.57 -6.90
C ALA A 120 3.64 5.91 -7.64
N VAL A 121 4.53 4.93 -7.69
CA VAL A 121 5.71 4.90 -8.54
C VAL A 121 5.56 3.77 -9.55
N SER A 122 6.07 3.95 -10.78
CA SER A 122 6.00 2.94 -11.84
C SER A 122 7.17 1.94 -11.85
N GLY A 123 8.25 2.26 -11.15
CA GLY A 123 9.45 1.43 -11.03
C GLY A 123 9.57 0.73 -9.68
N ALA A 124 10.55 -0.17 -9.59
CA ALA A 124 10.98 -0.74 -8.33
C ALA A 124 11.67 0.32 -7.46
N ILE A 125 11.62 0.13 -6.14
CA ILE A 125 12.34 0.95 -5.16
C ILE A 125 13.24 0.02 -4.33
N SER A 126 14.53 0.34 -4.26
CA SER A 126 15.47 -0.42 -3.43
C SER A 126 15.10 -0.26 -1.96
N LEU A 127 15.30 -1.31 -1.16
CA LEU A 127 15.11 -1.22 0.29
C LEU A 127 16.08 -0.22 0.95
N ASP A 128 17.20 0.12 0.32
CA ASP A 128 18.13 1.16 0.80
C ASP A 128 17.55 2.59 0.68
N GLU A 129 16.49 2.77 -0.12
CA GLU A 129 15.83 4.07 -0.34
C GLU A 129 14.66 4.31 0.62
N VAL A 130 14.30 3.32 1.44
CA VAL A 130 13.13 3.38 2.31
C VAL A 130 13.47 3.00 3.75
N GLN A 131 12.75 3.60 4.69
CA GLN A 131 12.79 3.16 6.08
C GLN A 131 11.73 2.07 6.30
N ILE A 132 12.15 0.90 6.76
CA ILE A 132 11.24 -0.20 7.08
C ILE A 132 10.77 -0.03 8.52
N GLU A 133 9.46 -0.07 8.74
CA GLU A 133 8.88 0.04 10.07
C GLU A 133 7.86 -1.07 10.32
N VAL A 134 7.93 -1.67 11.50
CA VAL A 134 7.02 -2.70 11.97
C VAL A 134 6.14 -2.12 13.07
N LEU A 135 4.85 -2.45 13.03
CA LEU A 135 3.92 -2.01 14.06
C LEU A 135 3.96 -2.96 15.26
N ASN A 136 4.55 -2.50 16.36
CA ASN A 136 4.62 -3.20 17.63
C ASN A 136 3.76 -2.45 18.67
N GLY A 137 2.72 -3.13 19.17
CA GLY A 137 1.68 -2.40 19.91
C GLY A 137 1.08 -1.30 19.01
N ASP A 138 0.90 -0.12 19.55
CA ASP A 138 0.37 1.04 18.79
C ASP A 138 1.47 1.95 18.24
N LYS A 139 2.72 1.45 18.18
CA LYS A 139 3.89 2.23 17.77
C LYS A 139 4.57 1.59 16.57
N TRP A 140 4.98 2.45 15.64
CA TRP A 140 5.86 2.07 14.55
C TRP A 140 7.30 2.10 15.04
N GLU A 141 8.00 0.98 14.89
CA GLU A 141 9.40 0.80 15.26
C GLU A 141 10.21 0.52 14.01
N VAL A 142 11.36 1.17 13.87
CA VAL A 142 12.27 0.96 12.74
C VAL A 142 12.82 -0.46 12.83
N ALA A 143 12.69 -1.23 11.74
CA ALA A 143 13.30 -2.55 11.66
C ALA A 143 14.82 -2.38 11.49
N SER A 144 15.58 -2.97 12.41
CA SER A 144 17.04 -3.04 12.39
C SER A 144 17.55 -4.21 11.55
#